data_AF-A0A433QUH6-F1
#
_entry.id   AF-A0A433QUH6-F1
#
_cell.length_a   1.000
_cell.length_b   1.000
_cell.length_c   1.000
_cell.angle_alpha   90.00
_cell.angle_beta   90.00
_cell.angle_gamma   90.00
#
_symmetry.space_group_name_H-M   'P 1'
#
loop_
_entity.id
_entity.type
_entity.pdbx_description
1 polymer ?
#
loop_
_entity_poly.entity_id
_entity_poly.type
_entity_poly.pdbx_seq_one_letter_code
_entity_poly.pdbx_strand_id
1 'polypeptide(L)'
;MKSALILAVTGLAFLPNILAASAPSCYGSGKAVLTNYWVTKEGTEDMDNDGNTVYLTGPKTVALKDTSGNTIEMVAQTTFDKCNMEGTCLLLSSKMVNLVSNKKFDSIDRKSAPYGLGSNDKVLVPFVSIASNDLPKGSTVYMTELDGMKLPNGKTHNGCVRVDDESWSFNGL
;
A
#
# COMPACT_ATOMS: atom_id res chain seq x y z
N MET A 1 -2.41 -11.06 69.47
CA MET A 1 -1.57 -10.10 68.72
C MET A 1 -1.33 -10.69 67.34
N LYS A 2 -1.86 -10.05 66.29
CA LYS A 2 -1.85 -10.52 64.91
C LYS A 2 -0.61 -9.97 64.21
N SER A 3 0.31 -10.82 63.76
CA SER A 3 1.41 -10.41 62.89
C SER A 3 1.04 -10.71 61.43
N ALA A 4 0.83 -9.66 60.64
CA ALA A 4 0.71 -9.74 59.20
C ALA A 4 2.11 -9.49 58.60
N LEU A 5 2.65 -10.51 57.94
CA LEU A 5 3.87 -10.40 57.15
C LEU A 5 3.49 -9.88 55.77
N ILE A 6 3.81 -8.62 55.48
CA ILE A 6 3.61 -8.03 54.15
C ILE A 6 4.84 -8.37 53.32
N LEU A 7 4.72 -9.34 52.41
CA LEU A 7 5.67 -9.52 51.32
C LEU A 7 5.37 -8.47 50.25
N ALA A 8 6.22 -7.45 50.15
CA ALA A 8 6.23 -6.55 49.01
C ALA A 8 6.96 -7.24 47.84
N VAL A 9 6.21 -7.83 46.91
CA VAL A 9 6.74 -8.29 45.63
C VAL A 9 6.84 -7.08 44.71
N THR A 10 8.01 -6.47 44.64
CA THR A 10 8.33 -5.44 43.63
C THR A 10 8.54 -6.12 42.29
N GLY A 11 7.45 -6.32 41.54
CA GLY A 11 7.52 -6.69 40.13
C GLY A 11 8.12 -5.55 39.32
N LEU A 12 9.40 -5.67 38.95
CA LEU A 12 10.00 -4.87 37.90
C LEU A 12 9.37 -5.29 36.57
N ALA A 13 8.34 -4.55 36.16
CA ALA A 13 7.81 -4.65 34.81
C ALA A 13 8.90 -4.16 33.83
N PHE A 14 9.57 -5.09 33.16
CA PHE A 14 10.32 -4.79 31.95
C PHE A 14 9.31 -4.39 30.87
N LEU A 15 9.02 -3.09 30.79
CA LEU A 15 8.41 -2.54 29.58
C LEU A 15 9.48 -2.62 28.49
N PRO A 16 9.26 -3.35 27.39
CA PRO A 16 10.15 -3.25 26.26
C PRO A 16 10.13 -1.79 25.80
N ASN A 17 11.30 -1.17 25.82
CA ASN A 17 11.52 0.11 25.14
C ASN A 17 11.27 -0.13 23.65
N ILE A 18 10.01 0.01 23.22
CA ILE A 18 9.68 0.28 21.83
C ILE A 18 10.09 1.74 21.61
N LEU A 19 11.39 1.98 21.59
CA LEU A 19 11.92 3.19 20.98
C LEU A 19 11.58 3.06 19.51
N ALA A 20 10.56 3.80 19.08
CA ALA A 20 10.32 4.03 17.66
C ALA A 20 11.67 4.42 17.06
N ALA A 21 12.17 3.62 16.13
CA ALA A 21 13.45 3.89 15.47
C ALA A 21 13.41 5.34 14.96
N SER A 22 14.36 6.16 15.39
CA SER A 22 14.44 7.54 14.94
C SER A 22 14.63 7.54 13.43
N ALA A 23 13.76 8.22 12.70
CA ALA A 23 13.89 8.37 11.26
C ALA A 23 15.32 8.90 10.93
N PRO A 24 16.03 8.29 9.96
CA PRO A 24 17.35 8.73 9.54
C PRO A 24 17.45 10.26 9.33
N SER A 25 18.60 10.85 9.62
CA SER A 25 18.81 12.31 9.59
C SER A 25 18.55 12.96 8.22
N CYS A 26 18.51 12.17 7.13
CA CYS A 26 18.15 12.62 5.79
C CYS A 26 16.68 13.07 5.65
N TYR A 27 15.79 12.67 6.57
CA TYR A 27 14.42 13.20 6.64
C TYR A 27 14.34 14.57 7.34
N GLY A 28 15.40 15.03 7.99
CA GLY A 28 15.43 16.33 8.69
C GLY A 28 15.44 17.53 7.74
N SER A 29 15.73 17.32 6.45
CA SER A 29 15.79 18.36 5.41
C SER A 29 15.14 17.98 4.08
N GLY A 30 14.65 16.74 3.94
CA GLY A 30 14.08 16.20 2.71
C GLY A 30 12.55 16.26 2.70
N LYS A 31 11.97 16.87 1.66
CA LYS A 31 10.53 16.78 1.40
C LYS A 31 10.20 15.38 0.86
N ALA A 32 9.28 14.66 1.49
CA ALA A 32 8.67 13.47 0.90
C ALA A 32 7.53 13.91 -0.03
N VAL A 33 7.53 13.44 -1.29
CA VAL A 33 6.40 13.66 -2.20
C VAL A 33 5.41 12.53 -2.02
N LEU A 34 4.18 12.88 -1.66
CA LEU A 34 3.10 11.90 -1.53
C LEU A 34 2.53 11.60 -2.92
N THR A 35 2.52 10.32 -3.27
CA THR A 35 1.75 9.80 -4.39
C THR A 35 0.61 8.95 -3.84
N ASN A 36 -0.47 8.83 -4.62
CA ASN A 36 -1.62 8.02 -4.24
C ASN A 36 -1.57 6.67 -4.94
N TYR A 37 -2.05 5.65 -4.25
CA TYR A 37 -2.39 4.37 -4.88
C TYR A 37 -3.64 4.51 -5.73
N TRP A 38 -3.64 3.85 -6.88
CA TRP A 38 -4.81 3.75 -7.74
C TRP A 38 -5.11 2.29 -8.06
N VAL A 39 -6.39 1.93 -8.10
CA VAL A 39 -6.82 0.67 -8.71
C VAL A 39 -7.11 0.98 -10.17
N THR A 40 -6.21 0.60 -11.07
CA THR A 40 -6.42 0.69 -12.52
C THR A 40 -7.71 -0.05 -12.88
N LYS A 41 -8.59 0.56 -13.67
CA LYS A 41 -9.86 -0.06 -14.05
C LYS A 41 -9.97 -0.14 -15.57
N GLU A 42 -9.94 -1.36 -16.10
CA GLU A 42 -10.12 -1.58 -17.54
C GLU A 42 -11.48 -1.00 -17.99
N GLY A 43 -11.49 -0.35 -19.16
CA GLY A 43 -12.68 0.28 -19.72
C GLY A 43 -12.94 1.71 -19.27
N THR A 44 -12.05 2.32 -18.47
CA THR A 44 -12.19 3.72 -18.04
C THR A 44 -11.07 4.62 -18.57
N GLU A 45 -11.23 5.92 -18.36
CA GLU A 45 -10.14 6.89 -18.44
C GLU A 45 -9.18 6.72 -17.27
N ASP A 46 -7.92 7.08 -17.50
CA ASP A 46 -6.82 7.16 -16.55
C ASP A 46 -5.87 8.28 -17.01
N MET A 47 -4.73 8.46 -16.34
CA MET A 47 -3.74 9.49 -16.63
C MET A 47 -2.34 8.87 -16.78
N ASP A 48 -1.56 9.35 -17.74
CA ASP A 48 -0.13 9.04 -17.83
C ASP A 48 0.70 9.91 -16.86
N ASN A 49 2.01 9.69 -16.82
CA ASN A 49 2.91 10.41 -15.92
C ASN A 49 3.09 11.90 -16.29
N ASP A 50 2.70 12.30 -17.49
CA ASP A 50 2.77 13.68 -17.98
C ASP A 50 1.44 14.44 -17.75
N GLY A 51 0.44 13.76 -17.18
CA GLY A 51 -0.87 14.34 -16.89
C GLY A 51 -1.88 14.23 -18.03
N ASN A 52 -1.57 13.52 -19.12
CA ASN A 52 -2.48 13.36 -20.25
C ASN A 52 -3.49 12.26 -19.97
N THR A 53 -4.74 12.46 -20.40
CA THR A 53 -5.77 11.43 -20.34
C THR A 53 -5.43 10.27 -21.28
N VAL A 54 -5.48 9.06 -20.74
CA VAL A 54 -5.39 7.81 -21.50
C VAL A 54 -6.67 6.99 -21.31
N TYR A 55 -7.04 6.22 -22.33
CA TYR A 55 -8.20 5.33 -22.26
C TYR A 55 -7.74 3.88 -22.13
N LEU A 56 -8.24 3.18 -21.11
CA LEU A 56 -7.91 1.79 -20.82
C LEU A 56 -8.78 0.83 -21.63
N THR A 57 -8.85 1.11 -22.92
CA THR A 57 -9.65 0.41 -23.93
C THR A 57 -8.76 0.13 -25.14
N GLY A 58 -9.13 -0.87 -25.95
CA GLY A 58 -8.46 -1.12 -27.22
C GLY A 58 -8.35 -2.61 -27.57
N PRO A 59 -7.61 -2.94 -28.64
CA PRO A 59 -7.37 -4.33 -29.04
C PRO A 59 -6.68 -5.13 -27.94
N LYS A 60 -7.23 -6.30 -27.61
CA LYS A 60 -6.70 -7.20 -26.56
C LYS A 60 -5.51 -8.01 -27.06
N THR A 61 -4.34 -7.37 -27.14
CA THR A 61 -3.13 -7.93 -27.77
C THR A 61 -2.05 -8.38 -26.78
N VAL A 62 -2.16 -8.01 -25.50
CA VAL A 62 -1.14 -8.29 -24.49
C VAL A 62 -1.69 -9.23 -23.43
N ALA A 63 -0.93 -10.26 -23.07
CA ALA A 63 -1.30 -11.19 -22.01
C ALA A 63 -0.88 -10.64 -20.63
N LEU A 64 -1.84 -10.47 -19.73
CA LEU A 64 -1.57 -10.44 -18.30
C LEU A 64 -1.23 -11.86 -17.86
N LYS A 65 -0.03 -12.06 -17.30
CA LYS A 65 0.47 -13.38 -16.93
C LYS A 65 0.66 -13.50 -15.43
N ASP A 66 0.39 -14.70 -14.94
CA ASP A 66 0.71 -15.08 -13.59
C ASP A 66 2.21 -15.34 -13.38
N THR A 67 2.58 -15.51 -12.11
CA THR A 67 3.93 -15.86 -11.68
C THR A 67 4.43 -17.19 -12.28
N SER A 68 3.51 -18.09 -12.62
CA SER A 68 3.79 -19.36 -13.34
C SER A 68 3.87 -19.20 -14.87
N GLY A 69 3.54 -18.02 -15.40
CA GLY A 69 3.56 -17.72 -16.83
C GLY A 69 2.26 -18.02 -17.57
N ASN A 70 1.21 -18.48 -16.88
CA ASN A 70 -0.11 -18.69 -17.48
C ASN A 70 -0.79 -17.37 -17.77
N THR A 71 -1.56 -17.31 -18.85
CA THR A 71 -2.36 -16.13 -19.16
C THR A 71 -3.59 -16.07 -18.26
N ILE A 72 -3.74 -14.96 -17.53
CA ILE A 72 -4.95 -14.64 -16.76
C ILE A 72 -6.02 -14.09 -17.71
N GLU A 73 -5.64 -13.12 -18.54
CA GLU A 73 -6.51 -12.46 -19.52
C GLU A 73 -5.69 -11.70 -20.58
N MET A 74 -6.27 -11.52 -21.77
CA MET A 74 -5.74 -10.63 -22.79
C MET A 74 -6.33 -9.22 -22.62
N VAL A 75 -5.49 -8.20 -22.63
CA VAL A 75 -5.87 -6.78 -22.44
C VAL A 75 -5.20 -5.89 -23.49
N ALA A 76 -5.65 -4.63 -23.57
CA ALA A 76 -4.97 -3.62 -24.37
C ALA A 76 -3.58 -3.29 -23.80
N GLN A 77 -2.66 -2.84 -24.66
CA GLN A 77 -1.32 -2.44 -24.24
C GLN A 77 -1.37 -1.35 -23.15
N THR A 78 -2.23 -0.33 -23.32
CA THR A 78 -2.43 0.76 -22.34
C THR A 78 -2.93 0.24 -21.00
N THR A 79 -3.88 -0.70 -21.00
CA THR A 79 -4.35 -1.36 -19.78
C THR A 79 -3.22 -2.13 -19.10
N PHE A 80 -2.43 -2.91 -19.86
CA PHE A 80 -1.30 -3.67 -19.31
C PHE A 80 -0.28 -2.74 -18.64
N ASP A 81 0.11 -1.67 -19.33
CA ASP A 81 1.11 -0.72 -18.83
C ASP A 81 0.64 -0.03 -17.54
N LYS A 82 -0.62 0.37 -17.48
CA LYS A 82 -1.22 0.94 -16.26
C LYS A 82 -1.36 -0.07 -15.14
N CYS A 83 -1.84 -1.29 -15.40
CA CYS A 83 -1.87 -2.34 -14.38
C CYS A 83 -0.45 -2.61 -13.80
N ASN A 84 0.58 -2.59 -14.65
CA ASN A 84 1.97 -2.79 -14.23
C ASN A 84 2.53 -1.61 -13.43
N MET A 85 2.11 -0.39 -13.76
CA MET A 85 2.55 0.83 -13.08
C MET A 85 1.91 0.99 -11.70
N GLU A 86 0.59 0.87 -11.62
CA GLU A 86 -0.18 1.10 -10.38
C GLU A 86 -0.17 -0.10 -9.44
N GLY A 87 0.08 -1.30 -9.98
CA GLY A 87 0.21 -2.52 -9.20
C GLY A 87 -1.10 -3.25 -8.90
N THR A 88 -2.27 -2.60 -8.94
CA THR A 88 -3.56 -3.29 -8.77
C THR A 88 -4.51 -2.93 -9.91
N CYS A 89 -5.18 -3.94 -10.48
CA CYS A 89 -6.03 -3.76 -11.65
C CYS A 89 -7.37 -4.51 -11.54
N LEU A 90 -8.48 -3.82 -11.83
CA LEU A 90 -9.81 -4.40 -11.99
C LEU A 90 -10.14 -4.50 -13.48
N LEU A 91 -10.27 -5.73 -13.97
CA LEU A 91 -10.56 -6.04 -15.37
C LEU A 91 -12.06 -5.99 -15.67
N LEU A 92 -12.42 -5.87 -16.96
CA LEU A 92 -13.82 -5.89 -17.41
C LEU A 92 -14.53 -7.21 -17.07
N SER A 93 -13.77 -8.30 -16.98
CA SER A 93 -14.26 -9.60 -16.51
C SER A 93 -14.60 -9.64 -15.01
N SER A 94 -14.44 -8.52 -14.30
CA SER A 94 -14.53 -8.39 -12.83
C SER A 94 -13.43 -9.13 -12.05
N LYS A 95 -12.45 -9.73 -12.74
CA LYS A 95 -11.23 -10.23 -12.09
C LYS A 95 -10.42 -9.05 -11.55
N MET A 96 -9.90 -9.21 -10.34
CA MET A 96 -8.95 -8.28 -9.77
C MET A 96 -7.59 -8.94 -9.73
N VAL A 97 -6.57 -8.24 -10.22
CA VAL A 97 -5.20 -8.72 -10.27
C VAL A 97 -4.27 -7.78 -9.54
N ASN A 98 -3.27 -8.34 -8.87
CA ASN A 98 -2.25 -7.61 -8.12
C ASN A 98 -0.87 -7.94 -8.70
N LEU A 99 -0.03 -6.95 -8.90
CA LEU A 99 1.35 -7.12 -9.29
C LEU A 99 2.11 -7.83 -8.16
N VAL A 100 2.89 -8.83 -8.52
CA VAL A 100 3.75 -9.60 -7.61
C VAL A 100 5.22 -9.29 -7.91
N SER A 101 5.55 -9.14 -9.19
CA SER A 101 6.84 -8.64 -9.67
C SER A 101 6.65 -8.01 -11.03
N ASN A 102 7.67 -7.33 -11.56
CA ASN A 102 7.60 -6.64 -12.85
C ASN A 102 6.94 -7.52 -13.93
N LYS A 103 5.80 -7.08 -14.47
CA LYS A 103 5.01 -7.75 -15.51
C LYS A 103 4.40 -9.11 -15.11
N LYS A 104 4.27 -9.37 -13.81
CA LYS A 104 3.73 -10.62 -13.23
C LYS A 104 2.69 -10.32 -12.18
N PHE A 105 1.53 -10.96 -12.29
CA PHE A 105 0.36 -10.63 -11.50
C PHE A 105 -0.29 -11.88 -10.92
N ASP A 106 -0.93 -11.80 -9.77
CA ASP A 106 -1.82 -12.88 -9.31
C ASP A 106 -3.26 -12.37 -9.22
N SER A 107 -4.23 -13.28 -9.40
CA SER A 107 -5.64 -12.94 -9.20
C SER A 107 -5.95 -12.92 -7.70
N ILE A 108 -6.64 -11.89 -7.24
CA ILE A 108 -7.00 -11.70 -5.82
C ILE A 108 -8.52 -11.62 -5.65
N ASP A 109 -9.01 -12.06 -4.49
CA ASP A 109 -10.41 -11.91 -4.13
C ASP A 109 -10.69 -10.48 -3.67
N ARG A 110 -11.47 -9.76 -4.49
CA ARG A 110 -11.88 -8.38 -4.21
C ARG A 110 -12.68 -8.25 -2.91
N LYS A 111 -13.35 -9.31 -2.43
CA LYS A 111 -14.09 -9.25 -1.16
C LYS A 111 -13.14 -9.16 0.03
N SER A 112 -12.03 -9.87 0.01
CA SER A 112 -11.02 -9.84 1.07
C SER A 112 -10.01 -8.71 0.90
N ALA A 113 -9.69 -8.34 -0.33
CA ALA A 113 -8.68 -7.32 -0.65
C ALA A 113 -9.23 -6.29 -1.66
N PRO A 114 -10.19 -5.43 -1.27
CA PRO A 114 -10.92 -4.56 -2.21
C PRO A 114 -10.08 -3.47 -2.88
N TYR A 115 -8.88 -3.18 -2.35
CA TYR A 115 -7.95 -2.17 -2.86
C TYR A 115 -6.57 -2.74 -3.20
N GLY A 116 -6.46 -4.07 -3.31
CA GLY A 116 -5.20 -4.74 -3.57
C GLY A 116 -4.50 -5.23 -2.31
N LEU A 117 -3.40 -5.92 -2.55
CA LEU A 117 -2.46 -6.39 -1.55
C LEU A 117 -1.17 -5.59 -1.71
N GLY A 118 -0.71 -5.03 -0.59
CA GLY A 118 0.67 -4.59 -0.46
C GLY A 118 1.59 -5.78 -0.21
N SER A 119 2.85 -5.46 0.01
CA SER A 119 3.90 -6.40 0.33
C SER A 119 3.55 -7.30 1.54
N ASN A 120 3.94 -8.58 1.48
CA ASN A 120 3.58 -9.62 2.47
C ASN A 120 2.06 -9.84 2.63
N ASP A 121 1.30 -9.70 1.54
CA ASP A 121 -0.13 -9.97 1.47
C ASP A 121 -0.98 -9.15 2.46
N LYS A 122 -0.53 -7.93 2.80
CA LYS A 122 -1.31 -7.01 3.62
C LYS A 122 -2.37 -6.33 2.76
N VAL A 123 -3.63 -6.42 3.21
CA VAL A 123 -4.73 -5.72 2.55
C VAL A 123 -4.52 -4.21 2.67
N LEU A 124 -4.51 -3.53 1.54
CA LEU A 124 -4.39 -2.07 1.49
C LEU A 124 -5.68 -1.41 1.97
N VAL A 125 -5.53 -0.39 2.80
CA VAL A 125 -6.62 0.39 3.36
C VAL A 125 -6.46 1.85 2.94
N PRO A 126 -7.45 2.43 2.21
CA PRO A 126 -7.37 3.81 1.77
C PRO A 126 -7.12 4.78 2.93
N PHE A 127 -6.21 5.73 2.70
CA PHE A 127 -5.74 6.72 3.67
C PHE A 127 -5.03 6.16 4.91
N VAL A 128 -4.85 4.84 5.06
CA VAL A 128 -4.16 4.25 6.21
C VAL A 128 -2.88 3.55 5.78
N SER A 129 -2.89 2.83 4.66
CA SER A 129 -1.73 2.09 4.15
C SER A 129 -0.82 2.99 3.32
N ILE A 130 0.49 2.89 3.53
CA ILE A 130 1.53 3.57 2.72
C ILE A 130 2.60 2.57 2.24
N ALA A 131 3.26 2.90 1.13
CA ALA A 131 4.52 2.27 0.73
C ALA A 131 5.71 3.00 1.35
N SER A 132 6.70 2.23 1.81
CA SER A 132 8.01 2.77 2.14
C SER A 132 9.06 1.68 1.98
N ASN A 133 10.19 2.01 1.34
CA ASN A 133 11.35 1.12 1.27
C ASN A 133 12.34 1.37 2.41
N ASP A 134 12.15 2.46 3.18
CA ASP A 134 13.09 2.93 4.19
C ASP A 134 12.63 2.61 5.62
N LEU A 135 11.33 2.42 5.80
CA LEU A 135 10.72 2.15 7.10
C LEU A 135 10.35 0.68 7.23
N PRO A 136 10.48 0.08 8.42
CA PRO A 136 10.05 -1.29 8.64
C PRO A 136 8.57 -1.48 8.34
N LYS A 137 8.23 -2.56 7.64
CA LYS A 137 6.84 -3.00 7.45
C LYS A 137 6.10 -3.12 8.79
N GLY A 138 4.84 -2.71 8.80
CA GLY A 138 3.98 -2.68 9.98
C GLY A 138 4.23 -1.51 10.93
N SER A 139 5.27 -0.70 10.70
CA SER A 139 5.48 0.53 11.49
C SER A 139 4.32 1.50 11.29
N THR A 140 4.00 2.24 12.35
CA THR A 140 3.02 3.33 12.31
C THR A 140 3.78 4.65 12.24
N VAL A 141 3.37 5.51 11.32
CA VAL A 141 4.00 6.81 11.08
C VAL A 141 2.94 7.89 11.25
N TYR A 142 3.36 9.05 11.76
CA TYR A 142 2.52 10.24 11.80
C TYR A 142 2.91 11.19 10.68
N MET A 143 1.94 11.63 9.90
CA MET A 143 2.10 12.53 8.76
C MET A 143 1.28 13.79 8.97
N THR A 144 1.97 14.91 9.16
CA THR A 144 1.35 16.22 9.42
C THR A 144 0.40 16.67 8.32
N GLU A 145 0.70 16.31 7.07
CA GLU A 145 -0.05 16.64 5.86
C GLU A 145 -1.40 15.93 5.82
N LEU A 146 -1.53 14.81 6.53
CA LEU A 146 -2.78 14.04 6.61
C LEU A 146 -3.55 14.34 7.89
N ASP A 147 -2.99 15.02 8.89
CA ASP A 147 -3.74 15.41 10.09
C ASP A 147 -4.71 16.55 9.78
N GLY A 148 -5.96 16.39 10.19
CA GLY A 148 -7.02 17.34 9.89
C GLY A 148 -7.63 17.22 8.49
N MET A 149 -7.04 16.41 7.59
CA MET A 149 -7.55 16.23 6.22
C MET A 149 -8.99 15.69 6.22
N LYS A 150 -9.87 16.32 5.44
CA LYS A 150 -11.25 15.86 5.24
C LYS A 150 -11.29 14.75 4.21
N LEU A 151 -11.79 13.59 4.61
CA LEU A 151 -11.92 12.41 3.76
C LEU A 151 -13.25 12.42 2.99
N PRO A 152 -13.33 11.73 1.84
CA PRO A 152 -14.56 11.66 1.04
C PRO A 152 -15.78 11.09 1.79
N ASN A 153 -15.55 10.32 2.86
CA ASN A 153 -16.60 9.79 3.73
C ASN A 153 -17.03 10.77 4.85
N GLY A 154 -16.57 12.01 4.82
CA GLY A 154 -16.87 13.05 5.81
C GLY A 154 -16.06 12.98 7.11
N LYS A 155 -15.22 11.95 7.29
CA LYS A 155 -14.33 11.84 8.45
C LYS A 155 -13.14 12.80 8.33
N THR A 156 -12.50 13.06 9.47
CA THR A 156 -11.21 13.74 9.53
C THR A 156 -10.13 12.71 9.79
N HIS A 157 -9.08 12.74 8.97
CA HIS A 157 -7.89 11.92 9.14
C HIS A 157 -7.03 12.47 10.30
N ASN A 158 -6.36 11.60 11.06
CA ASN A 158 -5.66 11.94 12.29
C ASN A 158 -4.12 11.88 12.16
N GLY A 159 -3.62 11.96 10.93
CA GLY A 159 -2.20 11.86 10.59
C GLY A 159 -1.58 10.46 10.70
N CYS A 160 -2.21 9.48 11.34
CA CYS A 160 -1.60 8.16 11.52
C CYS A 160 -1.78 7.25 10.30
N VAL A 161 -0.68 6.70 9.80
CA VAL A 161 -0.63 5.72 8.70
C VAL A 161 0.23 4.51 9.09
N ARG A 162 0.18 3.44 8.30
CA ARG A 162 0.94 2.20 8.50
C ARG A 162 1.67 1.79 7.23
N VAL A 163 2.93 1.40 7.38
CA VAL A 163 3.73 0.85 6.28
C VAL A 163 3.24 -0.56 5.95
N ASP A 164 2.43 -0.68 4.92
CA ASP A 164 1.81 -1.94 4.48
C ASP A 164 2.36 -2.43 3.14
N ASP A 165 3.23 -1.65 2.51
CA ASP A 165 3.73 -1.95 1.18
C ASP A 165 5.17 -1.45 0.96
N GLU A 166 5.77 -1.92 -0.11
CA GLU A 166 7.05 -1.48 -0.69
C GLU A 166 6.80 -1.16 -2.16
N SER A 167 7.57 -0.23 -2.71
CA SER A 167 7.45 0.15 -4.11
C SER A 167 8.70 -0.28 -4.88
N TRP A 168 8.49 -0.96 -6.00
CA TRP A 168 9.58 -1.29 -6.93
C TRP A 168 10.16 -0.05 -7.63
N SER A 169 9.43 1.06 -7.67
CA SER A 169 9.85 2.31 -8.30
C SER A 169 10.50 3.29 -7.32
N PHE A 170 10.44 3.01 -6.01
CA PHE A 170 11.12 3.82 -5.01
C PHE A 170 12.55 3.32 -4.85
N ASN A 171 13.51 4.24 -4.84
CA ASN A 171 14.81 3.91 -4.29
C ASN A 171 14.66 3.74 -2.78
N GLY A 172 15.26 2.69 -2.22
CA GLY A 172 15.49 2.62 -0.77
C GLY A 172 16.77 3.35 -0.40
N LEU A 173 16.89 3.72 0.88
CA LEU A 173 18.13 4.15 1.51
C LEU A 173 19.06 2.98 1.83
#